data_AF-A0A534M0I5-F1
#
_entry.id   AF-A0A534M0I5-F1
#
_cell.length_a   1.000
_cell.length_b   1.000
_cell.length_c   1.000
_cell.angle_alpha   90.00
_cell.angle_beta   90.00
_cell.angle_gamma   90.00
#
_symmetry.space_group_name_H-M   'P 1'
#
loop_
_entity.id
_entity.type
_entity.pdbx_description
1 polymer ?
#
loop_
_entity_poly.entity_id
_entity_poly.type
_entity_poly.pdbx_seq_one_letter_code
_entity_poly.pdbx_strand_id
1 'polypeptide(L)'
;MKVNEVRPESKVDVIELTIREKGAARDFSSRSGSTGKVCDAKAVDDDGSEVSVSLWNDEIDRVQANDRIRITNGWAREWRGNIQVSAGRYGKLEVLK
;
A
#
# COMPACT_ATOMS: atom_id res chain seq x y z
N MET A 1 3.42 13.50 1.34
CA MET A 1 2.00 13.78 1.60
C MET A 1 1.54 13.00 2.83
N LYS A 2 0.49 13.46 3.50
CA LYS A 2 -0.14 12.79 4.63
C LYS A 2 -1.32 11.95 4.18
N VAL A 3 -1.76 11.00 5.02
CA VAL A 3 -2.90 10.12 4.71
C VAL A 3 -4.18 10.94 4.48
N ASN A 4 -4.40 11.99 5.27
CA ASN A 4 -5.59 12.84 5.15
C ASN A 4 -5.62 13.68 3.85
N GLU A 5 -4.50 13.78 3.13
CA GLU A 5 -4.43 14.45 1.83
C GLU A 5 -4.65 13.49 0.66
N VAL A 6 -4.65 12.18 0.93
CA VAL A 6 -4.86 11.15 -0.09
C VAL A 6 -6.32 11.21 -0.55
N ARG A 7 -6.52 11.32 -1.86
CA ARG A 7 -7.84 11.26 -2.47
C ARG A 7 -8.04 9.89 -3.11
N PRO A 8 -9.30 9.39 -3.17
CA PRO A 8 -9.58 8.20 -3.93
C PRO A 8 -9.31 8.44 -5.43
N GLU A 9 -8.88 7.39 -6.13
CA GLU A 9 -8.57 7.41 -7.57
C GLU A 9 -7.55 8.51 -7.96
N SER A 10 -6.54 8.73 -7.09
CA SER A 10 -5.52 9.74 -7.30
C SER A 10 -4.10 9.19 -7.20
N LYS A 11 -3.17 9.89 -7.86
CA LYS A 11 -1.74 9.65 -7.73
C LYS A 11 -1.26 10.03 -6.33
N VAL A 12 -0.30 9.27 -5.82
CA VAL A 12 0.40 9.50 -4.55
C VAL A 12 1.87 9.70 -4.88
N ASP A 13 2.34 10.95 -4.85
CA ASP A 13 3.73 11.24 -5.27
C ASP A 13 4.75 10.62 -4.32
N VAL A 14 4.65 10.94 -3.03
CA VAL A 14 5.47 10.33 -1.96
C VAL A 14 4.64 10.29 -0.68
N ILE A 15 4.52 9.11 -0.07
CA ILE A 15 3.92 8.92 1.25
C ILE A 15 4.79 7.97 2.08
N GLU A 16 4.93 8.30 3.36
CA GLU A 16 5.62 7.45 4.33
C GLU A 16 4.62 6.94 5.35
N LEU A 17 4.70 5.64 5.64
CA LEU A 17 3.74 4.94 6.47
C LEU A 17 4.47 3.94 7.35
N THR A 18 3.96 3.70 8.55
CA THR A 18 4.41 2.62 9.43
C THR A 18 3.38 1.51 9.42
N ILE A 19 3.80 0.30 9.07
CA ILE A 19 2.91 -0.87 9.04
C ILE A 19 2.55 -1.27 10.48
N ARG A 20 1.26 -1.35 10.76
CA ARG A 20 0.72 -1.79 12.07
C ARG A 20 0.36 -3.26 12.06
N GLU A 21 -0.30 -3.69 10.99
CA GLU A 21 -0.84 -5.03 10.87
C GLU A 21 -0.75 -5.47 9.41
N LYS A 22 -0.46 -6.76 9.20
CA LYS A 22 -0.40 -7.36 7.87
C LYS A 22 -1.45 -8.45 7.77
N GLY A 23 -2.34 -8.34 6.79
CA GLY A 23 -3.37 -9.34 6.54
C GLY A 23 -2.83 -10.61 5.87
N ALA A 24 -3.74 -11.54 5.58
CA ALA A 24 -3.40 -12.74 4.82
C ALA A 24 -3.12 -12.41 3.35
N ALA A 25 -2.08 -13.02 2.78
CA ALA A 25 -1.83 -12.96 1.34
C ALA A 25 -2.90 -13.77 0.60
N ARG A 26 -3.43 -13.20 -0.49
CA ARG A 26 -4.41 -13.84 -1.37
C ARG A 26 -3.91 -13.82 -2.82
N ASP A 27 -4.27 -14.84 -3.57
CA ASP A 27 -3.98 -14.89 -4.99
C ASP A 27 -4.86 -13.88 -5.75
N PHE A 28 -4.25 -13.18 -6.69
CA PHE A 28 -4.89 -12.23 -7.58
C PHE A 28 -4.68 -12.68 -9.02
N SER A 29 -5.76 -12.69 -9.79
CA SER A 29 -5.73 -12.92 -11.24
C SER A 29 -6.39 -11.74 -11.95
N SER A 30 -5.64 -11.07 -12.82
CA SER A 30 -6.18 -10.02 -13.68
C SER A 30 -6.96 -10.62 -14.86
N ARG A 31 -7.89 -9.85 -15.42
CA ARG A 31 -8.59 -10.21 -16.68
C ARG A 31 -7.64 -10.41 -17.87
N SER A 32 -6.43 -9.85 -17.82
CA SER A 32 -5.41 -10.00 -18.87
C SER A 32 -4.54 -11.25 -18.69
N GLY A 33 -4.86 -12.13 -17.73
CA GLY A 33 -4.12 -13.37 -17.46
C GLY A 33 -2.92 -13.21 -16.54
N SER A 34 -2.67 -12.02 -16.00
CA SER A 34 -1.59 -11.81 -15.03
C SER A 34 -2.00 -12.36 -13.67
N THR A 35 -1.22 -13.29 -13.14
CA THR A 35 -1.40 -13.83 -11.79
C THR A 35 -0.37 -13.23 -10.84
N GLY A 36 -0.71 -13.15 -9.57
CA GLY A 36 0.18 -12.63 -8.54
C GLY A 36 -0.42 -12.82 -7.16
N LYS A 37 0.27 -12.30 -6.14
CA LYS A 37 -0.23 -12.26 -4.77
C LYS A 37 -0.42 -10.83 -4.33
N VAL A 38 -1.45 -10.61 -3.53
CA VAL A 38 -1.71 -9.33 -2.89
C VAL A 38 -2.00 -9.55 -1.41
N CYS A 39 -1.49 -8.67 -0.56
CA CYS A 39 -1.74 -8.65 0.87
C CYS A 39 -2.19 -7.23 1.26
N ASP A 40 -3.32 -7.14 1.95
CA ASP A 40 -3.81 -5.88 2.49
C ASP A 40 -3.25 -5.70 3.90
N ALA A 41 -2.47 -4.63 4.11
CA ALA A 41 -1.87 -4.26 5.39
C ALA A 41 -2.49 -2.96 5.92
N LYS A 42 -2.55 -2.79 7.23
CA LYS A 42 -2.90 -1.52 7.87
C LYS A 42 -1.64 -0.76 8.19
N ALA A 43 -1.62 0.52 7.87
CA ALA A 43 -0.50 1.40 8.14
C ALA A 43 -0.99 2.74 8.68
N VAL A 44 -0.11 3.46 9.37
CA VAL A 44 -0.36 4.81 9.86
C VAL A 44 0.68 5.78 9.32
N ASP A 45 0.31 7.03 9.08
CA ASP A 45 1.32 8.08 8.91
C ASP A 45 1.90 8.55 10.24
N ASP A 46 2.86 9.48 10.17
CA ASP A 46 3.48 10.08 11.36
C ASP A 46 2.47 10.85 12.26
N ASP A 47 1.30 11.22 11.73
CA ASP A 47 0.25 11.91 12.50
C ASP A 47 -0.74 10.92 13.14
N GLY A 48 -0.55 9.62 12.91
CA GLY A 48 -1.40 8.54 13.43
C GLY A 48 -2.65 8.27 12.60
N SER A 49 -2.77 8.86 11.40
CA SER A 49 -3.91 8.63 10.51
C SER A 49 -3.77 7.26 9.82
N GLU A 50 -4.80 6.42 9.93
CA GLU A 50 -4.77 5.05 9.41
C GLU A 50 -5.12 4.99 7.92
N VAL A 51 -4.44 4.10 7.18
CA VAL A 51 -4.72 3.79 5.79
C VAL A 51 -4.46 2.31 5.51
N SER A 52 -5.15 1.76 4.52
CA SER A 52 -4.84 0.42 4.01
C SER A 52 -3.77 0.49 2.93
N VAL A 53 -2.81 -0.42 2.96
CA VAL A 53 -1.73 -0.54 1.97
C VAL A 53 -1.82 -1.89 1.29
N SER A 54 -1.89 -1.91 -0.04
CA SER A 54 -1.83 -3.17 -0.80
C SER A 54 -0.39 -3.48 -1.20
N LEU A 55 0.13 -4.58 -0.65
CA LEU A 55 1.45 -5.13 -0.92
C LEU A 55 1.36 -6.19 -2.01
N TRP A 56 2.21 -6.10 -3.03
CA TRP A 56 2.18 -6.99 -4.19
C TRP A 56 3.39 -7.92 -4.26
N ASN A 57 3.14 -9.20 -4.53
CA ASN A 57 4.17 -10.22 -4.77
C ASN A 57 5.29 -10.18 -3.70
N ASP A 58 6.53 -9.92 -4.09
CA ASP A 58 7.69 -9.89 -3.20
C ASP A 58 7.63 -8.78 -2.14
N GLU A 59 6.83 -7.73 -2.34
CA GLU A 59 6.59 -6.69 -1.32
C GLU A 59 5.94 -7.29 -0.07
N ILE A 60 5.14 -8.34 -0.25
CA ILE A 60 4.50 -9.07 0.85
C ILE A 60 5.59 -9.60 1.76
N ASP A 61 6.60 -10.30 1.25
CA ASP A 61 7.63 -10.91 2.10
C ASP A 61 8.63 -9.87 2.64
N ARG A 62 8.89 -8.81 1.87
CA ARG A 62 9.82 -7.74 2.24
C ARG A 62 9.31 -6.85 3.37
N VAL A 63 8.00 -6.66 3.48
CA VAL A 63 7.37 -5.76 4.45
C VAL A 63 6.82 -6.54 5.64
N GLN A 64 7.22 -6.13 6.84
CA GLN A 64 6.81 -6.70 8.11
C GLN A 64 6.05 -5.70 8.98
N ALA A 65 5.38 -6.19 10.01
CA ALA A 65 4.74 -5.31 10.99
C ALA A 65 5.81 -4.50 11.73
N ASN A 66 5.51 -3.23 11.99
CA ASN A 66 6.39 -2.18 12.53
C ASN A 66 7.44 -1.63 11.57
N ASP A 67 7.49 -2.10 10.32
CA ASP A 67 8.36 -1.48 9.32
C ASP A 67 7.84 -0.10 8.93
N ARG A 68 8.76 0.86 8.78
CA ARG A 68 8.49 2.12 8.10
C ARG A 68 8.71 1.92 6.61
N ILE A 69 7.73 2.26 5.81
CA ILE A 69 7.79 2.16 4.35
C ILE A 69 7.62 3.54 3.71
N ARG A 70 8.20 3.69 2.52
CA ARG A 70 7.98 4.83 1.63
C ARG A 70 7.44 4.32 0.32
N ILE A 71 6.29 4.86 -0.09
CA ILE A 71 5.72 4.62 -1.41
C ILE A 71 5.95 5.88 -2.24
N THR A 72 6.54 5.70 -3.42
CA THR A 72 6.77 6.77 -4.39
C THR A 72 6.06 6.46 -5.70
N ASN A 73 5.49 7.48 -6.34
CA ASN A 73 4.70 7.36 -7.57
C ASN A 73 3.59 6.28 -7.46
N GLY A 74 2.97 6.22 -6.28
CA GLY A 74 1.92 5.27 -5.95
C GLY A 74 0.55 5.68 -6.47
N TRP A 75 -0.42 4.83 -6.18
CA TRP A 75 -1.82 5.04 -6.52
C TRP A 75 -2.72 4.79 -5.32
N ALA A 76 -3.66 5.70 -5.10
CA ALA A 76 -4.73 5.57 -4.14
C ALA A 76 -6.02 5.17 -4.85
N ARG A 77 -6.66 4.13 -4.34
CA ARG A 77 -7.91 3.55 -4.85
C ARG A 77 -8.92 3.50 -3.72
N GLU A 78 -10.19 3.70 -4.04
CA GLU A 78 -11.25 3.41 -3.07
C GLU A 78 -11.73 1.96 -3.23
N TRP A 79 -11.82 1.25 -2.10
CA TRP A 79 -12.43 -0.05 -2.06
C TRP A 79 -13.42 -0.14 -0.91
N ARG A 80 -14.71 -0.29 -1.25
CA ARG A 80 -15.82 -0.39 -0.27
C ARG A 80 -15.81 0.77 0.74
N GLY A 81 -15.56 2.00 0.26
CA GLY A 81 -15.54 3.21 1.09
C GLY A 81 -14.25 3.44 1.88
N ASN A 82 -13.23 2.58 1.73
CA ASN A 82 -11.92 2.78 2.36
C ASN A 82 -10.85 3.05 1.31
N ILE A 83 -9.96 4.00 1.58
CA ILE A 83 -8.84 4.32 0.72
C ILE A 83 -7.73 3.28 0.93
N GLN A 84 -7.23 2.75 -0.19
CA GLN A 84 -6.09 1.85 -0.27
C GLN A 84 -4.99 2.48 -1.10
N VAL A 85 -3.79 2.51 -0.54
CA VAL A 85 -2.59 3.01 -1.23
C VAL A 85 -1.73 1.83 -1.66
N SER A 86 -1.16 1.91 -2.86
CA SER A 86 -0.20 0.93 -3.35
C SER A 86 0.89 1.61 -4.18
N ALA A 87 2.01 0.94 -4.39
CA ALA A 87 3.01 1.39 -5.36
C ALA A 87 2.43 1.38 -6.80
N GLY A 88 1.40 0.58 -7.08
CA GLY A 88 0.82 0.48 -8.41
C GLY A 88 1.83 -0.04 -9.46
N ARG A 89 1.53 0.15 -10.74
CA ARG A 89 2.35 -0.39 -11.84
C ARG A 89 3.70 0.32 -12.03
N TYR A 90 3.75 1.62 -11.72
CA TYR A 90 4.91 2.48 -12.00
C TYR A 90 5.54 3.09 -10.75
N GLY A 91 4.98 2.82 -9.58
CA GLY A 91 5.57 3.28 -8.32
C GLY A 91 6.53 2.27 -7.74
N LYS A 92 7.09 2.66 -6.59
CA LYS A 92 8.09 1.90 -5.87
C LYS A 92 7.75 1.91 -4.38
N LEU A 93 7.86 0.74 -3.75
CA LEU A 93 7.81 0.58 -2.31
C LEU A 93 9.23 0.29 -1.77
N GLU A 94 9.64 1.10 -0.80
CA GLU A 94 10.91 0.98 -0.10
C GLU A 94 10.68 0.82 1.39
N VAL A 95 11.36 -0.14 2.02
CA VAL A 95 11.39 -0.26 3.48
C VAL A 95 12.50 0.64 3.98
N LEU A 96 12.15 1.63 4.80
CA LEU A 96 13.08 2.53 5.46
C LEU A 96 13.59 1.84 6.73
N LYS A 97 14.90 1.62 6.81
CA LYS A 97 15.58 1.09 8.00
C LYS A 97 15.87 2.20 9.00
#